data_AF-A0A5K1DDJ6-F1
#
_entry.id   AF-A0A5K1DDJ6-F1
#
_cell.length_a   1.000
_cell.length_b   1.000
_cell.length_c   1.000
_cell.angle_alpha   90.00
_cell.angle_beta   90.00
_cell.angle_gamma   90.00
#
_symmetry.space_group_name_H-M   'P 1'
#
loop_
_entity.id
_entity.type
_entity.pdbx_description
1 polymer ?
#
loop_
_entity_poly.entity_id
_entity_poly.type
_entity_poly.pdbx_seq_one_letter_code
_entity_poly.pdbx_strand_id
1 'polypeptide(L)'
;VGDISLADYIAVTPGKHATFVPHTAGRYSVKRFRKAQCPIVERLTNSLMMHGRNNGKKLKAVLIVKHAMEIIHLLTDQNPIQVIVDAVIN
;
A
#
# COMPACT_ATOMS: atom_id res chain seq x y z
N VAL A 1 0.08 2.74 14.02
CA VAL A 1 0.98 3.90 13.82
C VAL A 1 1.13 4.58 15.16
N GLY A 2 2.35 4.56 15.73
CA GLY A 2 2.61 5.17 17.04
C GLY A 2 2.92 6.66 16.97
N ASP A 3 3.50 7.13 15.86
CA ASP A 3 3.80 8.55 15.62
C ASP A 3 2.54 9.31 15.17
N ILE A 4 2.17 10.33 15.94
CA ILE A 4 0.98 11.14 15.71
C ILE A 4 1.05 11.96 14.41
N SER A 5 2.27 12.33 13.97
CA SER A 5 2.48 13.16 12.79
C SER A 5 2.20 12.41 11.47
N LEU A 6 2.35 11.09 11.49
CA LEU A 6 2.18 10.22 10.33
C LEU A 6 0.78 9.63 10.20
N ALA A 7 -0.04 9.74 11.26
CA ALA A 7 -1.37 9.14 11.33
C ALA A 7 -2.29 9.56 10.16
N ASP A 8 -2.22 10.83 9.73
CA ASP A 8 -3.05 11.35 8.64
C ASP A 8 -2.55 11.00 7.23
N TYR A 9 -1.30 10.54 7.10
CA TYR A 9 -0.63 10.30 5.81
C TYR A 9 -0.46 8.81 5.48
N ILE A 10 -0.62 7.94 6.48
CA ILE A 10 -0.59 6.49 6.36
C ILE A 10 -2.03 5.95 6.39
N ALA A 11 -2.60 5.70 5.21
CA ALA A 11 -3.95 5.17 5.04
C ALA A 11 -4.03 3.67 5.37
N VAL A 12 -4.15 3.36 6.67
CA VAL A 12 -4.30 1.99 7.21
C VAL A 12 -5.55 1.81 8.08
N THR A 13 -6.32 2.88 8.31
CA THR A 13 -7.53 2.84 9.13
C THR A 13 -8.58 1.89 8.53
N PRO A 14 -9.01 0.83 9.26
CA PRO A 14 -9.83 -0.24 8.68
C PRO A 14 -11.13 0.24 8.04
N GLY A 15 -11.86 1.15 8.69
CA GLY A 15 -13.17 1.61 8.20
C GLY A 15 -13.16 2.35 6.86
N LYS A 16 -12.00 2.83 6.39
CA LYS A 16 -11.88 3.59 5.13
C LYS A 16 -10.91 2.97 4.12
N HIS A 17 -9.93 2.21 4.60
CA HIS A 17 -8.79 1.77 3.80
C HIS A 17 -8.60 0.25 3.78
N ALA A 18 -9.40 -0.51 4.53
CA ALA A 18 -9.40 -1.97 4.42
C ALA A 18 -10.04 -2.39 3.09
N THR A 19 -9.21 -2.91 2.19
CA THR A 19 -9.63 -3.41 0.88
C THR A 19 -9.00 -4.77 0.65
N PHE A 20 -9.78 -5.75 0.18
CA PHE A 20 -9.29 -7.11 -0.08
C PHE A 20 -8.20 -7.16 -1.16
N VAL A 21 -8.30 -6.28 -2.16
CA VAL A 21 -7.33 -6.17 -3.24
C VAL A 21 -6.83 -4.71 -3.28
N PRO A 22 -5.53 -4.45 -3.47
CA PRO A 22 -4.99 -3.09 -3.60
C PRO A 22 -5.30 -2.47 -4.98
N HIS A 23 -6.58 -2.48 -5.36
CA HIS A 23 -7.12 -1.98 -6.62
C HIS A 23 -8.48 -1.33 -6.39
N THR A 24 -8.50 -0.15 -5.77
CA THR A 24 -9.75 0.58 -5.43
C THR A 24 -10.39 1.34 -6.59
N ALA A 25 -9.68 1.52 -7.70
CA ALA A 25 -10.06 2.44 -8.77
C ALA A 25 -10.34 3.89 -8.29
N GLY A 26 -9.80 4.26 -7.11
CA GLY A 26 -10.02 5.55 -6.48
C GLY A 26 -9.34 6.71 -7.22
N ARG A 27 -10.03 7.86 -7.26
CA ARG A 27 -9.52 9.10 -7.89
C ARG A 27 -8.69 9.94 -6.91
N TYR A 28 -7.50 9.46 -6.58
CA TYR A 28 -6.64 10.07 -5.55
C TYR A 28 -5.83 11.29 -6.03
N SER A 29 -5.72 11.53 -7.34
CA SER A 29 -4.94 12.66 -7.89
C SER A 29 -5.78 13.91 -8.20
N VAL A 30 -7.10 13.88 -7.99
CA VAL A 30 -8.02 14.95 -8.43
C VAL A 30 -7.90 16.22 -7.58
N LYS A 31 -7.56 16.10 -6.28
CA LYS A 31 -7.40 17.26 -5.37
C LYS A 31 -6.11 17.11 -4.56
N ARG A 32 -5.55 18.26 -4.14
CA ARG A 32 -4.41 18.31 -3.21
C ARG A 32 -4.75 17.48 -1.96
N PHE A 33 -3.77 16.73 -1.46
CA PHE A 33 -3.87 15.82 -0.30
C PHE A 33 -4.74 14.56 -0.45
N ARG A 34 -5.50 14.36 -1.54
CA ARG A 34 -6.24 13.09 -1.74
C ARG A 34 -5.33 11.86 -1.89
N LYS A 35 -4.05 12.05 -2.23
CA LYS A 35 -3.05 10.99 -2.23
C LYS A 35 -2.87 10.35 -0.84
N ALA A 36 -3.07 11.12 0.24
CA ALA A 36 -2.98 10.61 1.61
C ALA A 36 -4.05 9.54 1.89
N GLN A 37 -5.22 9.64 1.26
CA GLN A 37 -6.34 8.71 1.43
C GLN A 37 -6.20 7.40 0.62
N CYS A 38 -5.19 7.30 -0.26
CA CYS A 38 -4.93 6.08 -1.01
C CYS A 38 -4.35 5.01 -0.06
N PRO A 39 -4.96 3.81 0.04
CA PRO A 39 -4.47 2.71 0.88
C PRO A 39 -2.98 2.46 0.67
N ILE A 40 -2.23 2.24 1.75
CA ILE A 40 -0.77 2.19 1.69
C ILE A 40 -0.25 1.10 0.74
N VAL A 41 -0.90 -0.07 0.72
CA VAL A 41 -0.57 -1.20 -0.16
C VAL A 41 -0.84 -0.86 -1.62
N GLU A 42 -1.91 -0.13 -1.91
CA GLU A 42 -2.18 0.34 -3.28
C GLU A 42 -1.16 1.39 -3.72
N ARG A 43 -0.72 2.27 -2.82
CA ARG A 43 0.35 3.24 -3.10
C ARG A 43 1.67 2.54 -3.45
N LEU A 44 2.05 1.51 -2.70
CA LEU A 44 3.19 0.65 -2.99
C LEU A 44 3.05 -0.01 -4.37
N THR A 45 1.90 -0.63 -4.62
CA THR A 45 1.60 -1.31 -5.90
C THR A 45 1.70 -0.35 -7.09
N ASN A 46 1.20 0.88 -6.96
CA ASN A 46 1.29 1.89 -8.02
C ASN A 46 2.73 2.33 -8.29
N SER A 47 3.56 2.42 -7.25
CA SER A 47 4.98 2.81 -7.36
C SER A 47 5.82 1.74 -8.06
N LEU A 48 5.49 0.46 -7.89
CA LEU A 48 6.17 -0.66 -8.58
C LEU A 48 6.01 -0.64 -10.10
N MET A 49 5.04 0.09 -10.64
CA MET A 49 4.75 0.13 -12.08
C MET A 49 5.44 1.25 -12.84
N MET A 50 6.22 2.13 -12.20
CA MET A 50 6.65 3.40 -12.80
C MET A 50 7.68 3.29 -13.95
N HIS A 51 8.29 2.12 -14.14
CA HIS A 51 9.26 1.91 -15.22
C HIS A 51 8.59 1.48 -16.52
N GLY A 52 8.54 2.37 -17.52
CA GLY A 52 8.13 2.16 -18.92
C GLY A 52 7.38 0.86 -19.25
N ARG A 53 8.10 -0.26 -19.39
CA ARG A 53 7.53 -1.59 -19.74
C ARG A 53 6.53 -2.15 -18.73
N ASN A 54 6.51 -1.64 -17.50
CA ASN A 54 5.64 -2.03 -16.39
C ASN A 54 4.44 -1.08 -16.21
N ASN A 55 4.40 0.04 -16.93
CA ASN A 55 3.33 1.02 -16.82
C ASN A 55 1.96 0.38 -17.08
N GLY A 56 1.01 0.64 -16.20
CA GLY A 56 -0.38 0.15 -16.32
C GLY A 56 -0.57 -1.34 -16.01
N LYS A 57 0.49 -2.12 -15.76
CA LYS A 57 0.41 -3.57 -15.47
C LYS A 57 0.05 -3.85 -13.99
N LYS A 58 -1.09 -3.33 -13.54
CA LYS A 58 -1.48 -3.36 -12.12
C LYS A 58 -1.72 -4.76 -11.60
N LEU A 59 -2.42 -5.61 -12.35
CA LEU A 59 -2.65 -7.01 -11.96
C LEU A 59 -1.33 -7.76 -11.72
N LYS A 60 -0.31 -7.52 -12.56
CA LYS A 60 1.03 -8.11 -12.37
C LYS A 60 1.69 -7.60 -11.09
N ALA A 61 1.61 -6.29 -10.81
CA ALA A 61 2.18 -5.70 -9.59
C ALA A 61 1.48 -6.22 -8.32
N VAL A 62 0.14 -6.38 -8.34
CA VAL A 62 -0.62 -6.93 -7.22
C VAL A 62 -0.17 -8.35 -6.88
N LEU A 63 0.07 -9.20 -7.88
CA LEU A 63 0.57 -10.56 -7.67
C LEU A 63 1.97 -10.57 -7.03
N ILE A 64 2.86 -9.68 -7.48
CA ILE A 64 4.20 -9.55 -6.89
C ILE A 64 4.10 -9.14 -5.40
N VAL A 65 3.25 -8.16 -5.09
CA VAL A 65 3.04 -7.70 -3.71
C VAL A 65 2.42 -8.81 -2.85
N LYS A 66 1.48 -9.59 -3.38
CA LYS A 66 0.91 -10.75 -2.69
C LYS A 66 1.99 -11.75 -2.28
N HIS A 67 2.83 -12.17 -3.22
CA HIS A 67 3.91 -13.11 -2.92
C HIS A 67 4.94 -12.54 -1.94
N ALA A 68 5.25 -11.25 -2.03
CA ALA A 68 6.12 -10.59 -1.06
C ALA A 68 5.51 -10.60 0.35
N MET A 69 4.21 -10.34 0.50
CA MET A 69 3.51 -10.41 1.80
C MET A 69 3.48 -11.83 2.36
N GLU A 70 3.31 -12.85 1.52
CA GLU A 70 3.40 -14.26 1.91
C GLU A 70 4.81 -14.59 2.45
N ILE A 71 5.86 -14.17 1.74
CA ILE A 71 7.26 -14.37 2.18
C ILE A 71 7.52 -13.65 3.52
N ILE A 72 7.08 -12.39 3.67
CA ILE A 72 7.24 -11.65 4.92
C ILE A 72 6.58 -12.38 6.09
N HIS A 73 5.35 -12.88 5.88
CA HIS A 73 4.65 -13.62 6.92
C HIS A 73 5.38 -14.90 7.31
N LEU A 74 5.86 -15.68 6.33
CA LEU A 74 6.59 -16.93 6.58
C LEU A 74 7.96 -16.71 7.26
N LEU A 75 8.59 -15.55 7.06
CA LEU A 75 9.90 -15.24 7.63
C LEU A 75 9.84 -14.60 9.03
N THR A 76 8.76 -13.87 9.32
CA THR A 76 8.67 -13.06 10.55
C THR A 76 7.58 -13.51 11.51
N ASP A 77 6.65 -14.36 11.07
CA ASP A 77 5.41 -14.75 11.77
C ASP A 77 4.54 -13.55 12.20
N GLN A 78 4.80 -12.36 11.65
CA GLN A 78 4.07 -11.14 11.93
C GLN A 78 3.03 -10.84 10.84
N ASN A 79 2.14 -9.90 11.13
CA ASN A 79 1.23 -9.37 10.12
C ASN A 79 2.05 -8.58 9.08
N PRO A 80 2.09 -9.00 7.80
CA PRO A 80 2.92 -8.37 6.78
C PRO A 80 2.51 -6.91 6.51
N ILE A 81 1.26 -6.54 6.75
CA ILE A 81 0.81 -5.14 6.63
C ILE A 81 1.49 -4.28 7.69
N GLN A 82 1.62 -4.78 8.92
CA GLN A 82 2.28 -4.07 10.01
C GLN A 82 3.76 -3.87 9.68
N VAL A 83 4.44 -4.91 9.18
CA VAL A 83 5.84 -4.83 8.74
C VAL A 83 6.04 -3.78 7.66
N ILE A 84 5.15 -3.72 6.66
CA ILE A 84 5.21 -2.69 5.60
C ILE A 84 5.00 -1.29 6.17
N VAL A 85 4.08 -1.13 7.12
CA VAL A 85 3.84 0.17 7.77
C VAL A 85 5.05 0.63 8.56
N ASP A 86 5.64 -0.26 9.35
CA ASP A 86 6.83 0.07 10.15
C ASP A 86 8.03 0.36 9.25
N ALA A 87 8.17 -0.35 8.12
CA ALA A 87 9.19 -0.08 7.12
C ALA A 87 9.02 1.28 6.39
N VAL A 88 7.80 1.83 6.33
CA VAL A 88 7.54 3.17 5.76
C VAL A 88 7.76 4.28 6.81
N ILE A 89 7.65 3.96 8.10
CA ILE A 89 7.85 4.91 9.20
C ILE A 89 9.34 5.15 9.47
N ASN A 90 10.17 4.10 9.37
CA ASN A 90 11.63 4.17 9.54
C ASN A 90 12.33 4.86 8.35
#